data_AF-A0A401LFA0-F1
#
_entry.id   AF-A0A401LFA0-F1
#
_cell.length_a   1.000
_cell.length_b   1.000
_cell.length_c   1.000
_cell.angle_alpha   90.00
_cell.angle_beta   90.00
_cell.angle_gamma   90.00
#
_symmetry.space_group_name_H-M   'P 1'
#
loop_
_entity.id
_entity.type
_entity.pdbx_description
1 polymer ?
#
loop_
_entity_poly.entity_id
_entity_poly.type
_entity_poly.pdbx_seq_one_letter_code
_entity_poly.pdbx_strand_id
1 'polypeptide(L)'
;MTENKGSSQPKKNNSKTGGKSDGKKNRNVKRTIIKIIGFMIIAFFVLLLLGILLFAYYAWKAPAFTESKLEDPIPAKIYDKNGDLVKTLDNGQRHEHVNIKDVPKNMKYAV
;
A
#
# COMPACT_ATOMS: atom_id res chain seq x y z
N MET A 1 -3.52 81.17 13.02
CA MET A 1 -4.21 79.88 12.78
C MET A 1 -3.33 78.75 13.32
N THR A 2 -3.90 77.91 14.21
CA THR A 2 -3.45 76.59 14.72
C THR A 2 -2.04 76.53 15.35
N GLU A 3 -1.82 76.72 16.65
CA GLU A 3 -2.33 75.99 17.83
C GLU A 3 -2.02 74.48 17.79
N ASN A 4 -1.03 74.01 18.56
CA ASN A 4 -1.37 73.16 19.70
C ASN A 4 -0.28 73.15 20.79
N LYS A 5 -0.77 73.40 22.01
CA LYS A 5 -0.06 73.45 23.29
C LYS A 5 0.20 72.04 23.82
N GLY A 6 1.08 71.96 24.81
CA GLY A 6 0.79 71.10 25.97
C GLY A 6 1.84 70.05 26.27
N SER A 7 2.94 70.53 26.83
CA SER A 7 3.86 69.80 27.70
C SER A 7 3.17 68.90 28.72
N SER A 8 3.82 67.77 29.07
CA SER A 8 4.25 67.38 30.44
C SER A 8 4.32 65.85 30.57
N GLN A 9 5.54 65.31 30.64
CA GLN A 9 5.79 64.02 31.32
C GLN A 9 5.70 64.23 32.85
N PRO A 10 5.87 63.24 33.77
CA PRO A 10 6.04 61.78 33.66
C PRO A 10 5.12 60.98 34.65
N LYS A 11 5.15 59.62 34.64
CA LYS A 11 5.35 58.78 35.86
C LYS A 11 5.09 57.27 35.64
N LYS A 12 6.09 56.51 36.10
CA LYS A 12 6.12 55.08 36.40
C LYS A 12 5.28 54.79 37.64
N ASN A 13 4.48 53.72 37.68
CA ASN A 13 4.01 53.12 38.93
C ASN A 13 3.81 51.60 38.78
N ASN A 14 4.22 50.93 39.84
CA ASN A 14 4.48 49.51 40.02
C ASN A 14 3.43 48.96 41.01
N SER A 15 2.66 47.91 40.69
CA SER A 15 2.06 47.03 41.72
C SER A 15 1.25 45.85 41.16
N LYS A 16 1.80 44.67 41.41
CA LYS A 16 1.20 43.47 42.03
C LYS A 16 -0.27 43.09 41.79
N THR A 17 -0.41 41.75 41.84
CA THR A 17 -1.50 40.92 42.41
C THR A 17 -2.68 40.50 41.52
N GLY A 18 -2.63 39.22 41.12
CA GLY A 18 -3.69 38.25 41.44
C GLY A 18 -5.03 38.45 40.74
N GLY A 19 -5.10 38.07 39.46
CA GLY A 19 -6.36 37.81 38.77
C GLY A 19 -6.43 36.37 38.31
N LYS A 20 -7.27 35.55 38.95
CA LYS A 20 -7.64 34.21 38.49
C LYS A 20 -8.10 34.29 37.03
N SER A 21 -7.36 33.67 36.12
CA SER A 21 -7.82 33.45 34.74
C SER A 21 -8.52 32.10 34.65
N ASP A 22 -9.71 32.01 35.25
CA ASP A 22 -10.70 31.03 34.82
C ASP A 22 -11.22 31.49 33.44
N GLY A 23 -10.55 31.01 32.39
CA GLY A 23 -10.72 31.57 31.04
C GLY A 23 -10.34 30.61 29.92
N LYS A 24 -11.29 29.73 29.57
CA LYS A 24 -11.56 29.29 28.19
C LYS A 24 -10.44 28.51 27.47
N LYS A 25 -10.13 27.31 27.95
CA LYS A 25 -9.34 26.32 27.18
C LYS A 25 -10.28 25.37 26.43
N ASN A 26 -10.04 25.20 25.11
CA ASN A 26 -10.41 24.05 24.25
C ASN A 26 -11.31 24.25 23.01
N ARG A 27 -12.02 25.37 22.79
CA ARG A 27 -12.88 25.50 21.58
C ARG A 27 -12.09 25.36 20.27
N ASN A 28 -10.80 25.64 20.31
CA ASN A 28 -9.91 25.64 19.16
C ASN A 28 -9.36 24.23 18.88
N VAL A 29 -9.19 23.41 19.91
CA VAL A 29 -8.62 22.06 19.79
C VAL A 29 -9.59 21.11 19.07
N LYS A 30 -10.89 21.18 19.38
CA LYS A 30 -11.92 20.39 18.68
C LYS A 30 -12.01 20.72 17.19
N ARG A 31 -11.89 22.00 16.81
CA ARG A 31 -11.85 22.42 15.39
C ARG A 31 -10.58 21.93 14.68
N THR A 32 -9.43 21.94 15.36
CA THR A 32 -8.18 21.43 14.79
C THR A 32 -8.21 19.91 14.59
N ILE A 33 -8.79 19.16 15.54
CA ILE A 33 -8.96 17.70 15.41
C ILE A 33 -9.87 17.35 14.22
N ILE A 34 -11.00 18.05 14.05
CA ILE A 34 -11.90 17.82 12.91
C ILE A 34 -11.19 18.12 11.58
N LYS A 35 -10.37 19.18 11.52
CA LYS A 35 -9.54 19.50 10.34
C LYS A 35 -8.50 18.41 10.06
N ILE A 36 -7.87 17.85 11.10
CA ILE A 36 -6.89 16.77 10.96
C ILE A 36 -7.56 15.49 10.43
N ILE A 37 -8.73 15.12 10.95
CA ILE A 37 -9.48 13.95 10.51
C ILE A 37 -9.92 14.14 9.05
N GLY A 38 -10.43 15.32 8.70
CA GLY A 38 -10.79 15.64 7.31
C GLY A 38 -9.60 15.53 6.36
N PHE A 39 -8.43 16.04 6.76
CA PHE A 39 -7.20 15.89 5.98
C PHE A 39 -6.76 14.42 5.85
N MET A 40 -6.88 13.63 6.92
CA MET A 40 -6.55 12.21 6.92
C MET A 40 -7.46 11.42 5.96
N ILE A 41 -8.75 11.72 5.92
CA ILE A 41 -9.71 11.12 4.99
C ILE A 41 -9.33 11.46 3.54
N ILE A 42 -9.02 12.73 3.27
CA ILE A 42 -8.59 13.16 1.92
C ILE A 42 -7.28 12.45 1.52
N ALA A 43 -6.30 12.40 2.42
CA ALA A 43 -5.04 11.69 2.19
C ALA A 43 -5.26 10.19 1.94
N PHE A 44 -6.19 9.57 2.65
CA PHE A 44 -6.58 8.18 2.42
C PHE A 44 -7.16 7.97 1.02
N PHE A 45 -8.06 8.85 0.57
CA PHE A 45 -8.58 8.76 -0.80
C PHE A 45 -7.50 8.97 -1.85
N VAL A 46 -6.57 9.91 -1.64
CA VAL A 46 -5.43 10.09 -2.56
C VAL A 46 -4.58 8.82 -2.63
N LEU A 47 -4.30 8.18 -1.49
CA LEU A 47 -3.57 6.91 -1.44
C LEU A 47 -4.35 5.78 -2.13
N LEU A 48 -5.67 5.73 -1.95
CA LEU A 48 -6.55 4.76 -2.60
C LEU A 48 -6.52 4.94 -4.13
N LEU A 49 -6.63 6.18 -4.62
CA LEU A 49 -6.53 6.49 -6.06
C LEU A 49 -5.18 6.06 -6.63
N LEU A 50 -4.08 6.33 -5.91
CA LEU A 50 -2.74 5.87 -6.29
C LEU A 50 -2.66 4.34 -6.34
N GLY A 51 -3.25 3.64 -5.37
CA GLY A 51 -3.30 2.18 -5.33
C GLY A 51 -4.10 1.59 -6.49
N ILE A 52 -5.27 2.16 -6.81
CA ILE A 52 -6.10 1.73 -7.95
C ILE A 52 -5.35 1.95 -9.27
N LEU A 53 -4.71 3.11 -9.44
CA LEU A 53 -3.93 3.42 -10.64
C LEU A 53 -2.78 2.43 -10.84
N LEU A 54 -2.04 2.15 -9.78
CA LEU A 54 -0.93 1.21 -9.82
C LEU A 54 -1.42 -0.22 -10.12
N PHE A 55 -2.49 -0.65 -9.46
CA PHE A 55 -3.13 -1.94 -9.72
C PHE A 55 -3.58 -2.07 -11.17
N ALA A 56 -4.25 -1.06 -11.73
CA ALA A 56 -4.71 -1.07 -13.11
C ALA A 56 -3.56 -1.20 -14.11
N TYR A 57 -2.43 -0.50 -13.87
CA TYR A 57 -1.24 -0.63 -14.70
C TYR A 57 -0.66 -2.06 -14.67
N TYR A 58 -0.56 -2.68 -13.50
CA TYR A 58 -0.08 -4.06 -13.38
C TYR A 58 -1.06 -5.08 -13.96
N ALA A 59 -2.36 -4.89 -13.75
CA ALA A 59 -3.39 -5.76 -14.31
C ALA A 59 -3.39 -5.72 -15.84
N TRP A 60 -3.22 -4.54 -16.45
CA TRP A 60 -3.11 -4.44 -17.91
C TRP A 60 -1.79 -5.01 -18.44
N LYS A 61 -0.69 -4.81 -17.72
CA LYS A 61 0.62 -5.39 -18.07
C LYS A 61 0.66 -6.91 -17.87
N ALA A 62 -0.23 -7.47 -17.05
CA ALA A 62 -0.26 -8.90 -16.78
C ALA A 62 -0.50 -9.66 -18.09
N PRO A 63 0.30 -10.71 -18.37
CA PRO A 63 0.06 -11.55 -19.53
C PRO A 63 -1.30 -12.24 -19.41
N ALA A 64 -1.97 -12.45 -20.55
CA ALA A 64 -3.22 -13.21 -20.56
C ALA A 64 -2.98 -14.61 -19.96
N PHE A 65 -3.78 -14.95 -18.94
CA PHE A 65 -3.88 -16.31 -18.44
C PHE A 65 -4.67 -17.12 -19.46
N THR A 66 -4.00 -18.05 -20.14
CA THR A 66 -4.62 -19.00 -21.06
C THR A 66 -4.37 -20.40 -20.51
N GLU A 67 -5.30 -21.34 -20.71
CA GLU A 67 -5.17 -22.74 -20.26
C GLU A 67 -3.83 -23.36 -20.71
N SER A 68 -3.34 -22.99 -21.90
CA SER A 68 -2.04 -23.40 -22.43
C SER A 68 -0.82 -22.93 -21.62
N LYS A 69 -0.96 -21.95 -20.73
CA LYS A 69 0.07 -21.51 -19.78
C LYS A 69 -0.09 -22.17 -18.41
N LEU A 70 -1.22 -22.82 -18.16
CA LEU A 70 -1.46 -23.63 -16.95
C LEU A 70 -1.03 -25.08 -17.16
N GLU A 71 -0.95 -25.54 -18.41
CA GLU A 71 -0.36 -26.84 -18.70
C GLU A 71 1.15 -26.81 -18.43
N ASP A 72 1.60 -27.77 -17.62
CA ASP A 72 3.02 -27.95 -17.35
C ASP A 72 3.76 -28.30 -18.64
N PRO A 73 4.85 -27.59 -18.98
CA PRO A 73 5.61 -27.89 -20.18
C PRO A 73 6.23 -29.29 -20.06
N ILE A 74 5.87 -30.18 -21.00
CA ILE A 74 6.44 -31.53 -21.06
C ILE A 74 7.85 -31.45 -21.66
N PRO A 75 8.88 -31.99 -20.98
CA PRO A 75 10.23 -32.01 -21.51
C PRO A 75 10.32 -32.87 -22.78
N ALA A 76 11.07 -32.41 -23.77
CA ALA A 76 11.25 -33.14 -25.02
C ALA A 76 12.04 -34.45 -24.78
N LYS A 77 11.63 -35.53 -25.45
CA LYS A 77 12.23 -36.86 -25.38
C LYS A 77 13.02 -37.14 -26.64
N ILE A 78 14.30 -37.48 -26.50
CA ILE A 78 15.22 -37.82 -27.59
C ILE A 78 15.31 -39.33 -27.70
N TYR A 79 15.05 -39.86 -28.89
CA TYR A 79 15.08 -41.28 -29.21
C TYR A 79 16.25 -41.61 -30.15
N ASP A 80 16.80 -42.81 -30.07
CA ASP A 80 17.79 -43.31 -31.01
C ASP A 80 17.14 -43.84 -32.32
N LYS A 81 17.97 -44.33 -33.24
CA LYS A 81 17.52 -44.91 -34.52
C LYS A 81 16.64 -46.16 -34.38
N ASN A 82 16.69 -46.84 -33.23
CA ASN A 82 15.92 -48.05 -32.94
C ASN A 82 14.60 -47.71 -32.22
N GLY A 83 14.40 -46.45 -31.83
CA GLY A 83 13.23 -45.99 -31.08
C GLY A 83 13.40 -46.05 -29.57
N ASP A 84 14.61 -46.29 -29.07
CA ASP A 84 14.90 -46.35 -27.63
C ASP A 84 15.12 -44.94 -27.06
N LEU A 85 14.57 -44.67 -25.87
CA LEU A 85 14.70 -43.38 -25.20
C LEU A 85 16.13 -43.16 -24.72
N VAL A 86 16.82 -42.17 -25.28
CA VAL A 86 18.21 -41.82 -24.93
C VAL A 86 18.24 -40.76 -23.82
N LYS A 87 17.45 -39.69 -23.98
CA LYS A 87 17.51 -38.55 -23.06
C LYS A 87 16.22 -37.73 -23.02
N THR A 88 15.81 -37.34 -21.82
CA THR A 88 14.82 -36.29 -21.55
C THR A 88 15.51 -34.92 -21.40
N LEU A 89 14.98 -33.90 -22.08
CA LEU A 89 15.42 -32.50 -21.98
C LEU A 89 14.72 -31.82 -20.80
N ASP A 90 15.07 -32.27 -19.59
CA ASP A 90 14.55 -31.77 -18.32
C ASP A 90 15.49 -30.77 -17.63
N ASN A 91 16.63 -30.43 -18.24
CA ASN A 91 17.69 -29.57 -17.70
C ASN A 91 18.13 -29.95 -16.27
N GLY A 92 17.96 -31.22 -15.86
CA GLY A 92 18.26 -31.69 -14.50
C GLY A 92 17.25 -31.24 -13.43
N GLN A 93 16.07 -30.76 -13.84
CA GLN A 93 14.98 -30.45 -12.92
C GLN A 93 14.42 -31.72 -12.28
N ARG A 94 14.13 -31.66 -10.98
CA ARG A 94 13.47 -32.76 -10.25
C ARG A 94 11.95 -32.67 -10.38
N HIS A 95 11.45 -32.70 -11.61
CA HIS A 95 10.02 -32.62 -11.93
C HIS A 95 9.64 -33.69 -12.95
N GLU A 96 8.59 -34.46 -12.66
CA GLU A 96 8.02 -35.45 -13.56
C GLU A 96 6.52 -35.22 -13.66
N HIS A 97 6.03 -35.01 -14.88
CA HIS A 97 4.60 -34.80 -15.13
C HIS A 97 3.85 -36.13 -14.93
N VAL A 98 2.88 -36.15 -14.02
CA VAL A 98 2.00 -37.29 -13.77
C VAL A 98 0.55 -36.86 -13.99
N ASN A 99 -0.22 -37.65 -14.76
CA ASN A 99 -1.64 -37.34 -14.88
C ASN A 99 -2.35 -37.62 -13.56
N ILE A 100 -3.37 -36.82 -13.24
CA ILE A 100 -4.19 -37.02 -12.04
C ILE A 100 -4.76 -38.44 -11.98
N LYS A 101 -5.11 -39.05 -13.12
CA LYS A 101 -5.59 -40.45 -13.19
C LYS A 101 -4.56 -41.49 -12.72
N ASP A 102 -3.27 -41.22 -12.88
CA ASP A 102 -2.17 -42.13 -12.59
C ASP A 102 -1.70 -41.99 -11.12
N VAL A 103 -2.15 -40.96 -10.41
CA VAL A 103 -1.85 -40.76 -8.98
C VAL A 103 -2.69 -41.70 -8.11
N PRO A 104 -2.06 -42.51 -7.22
CA PRO A 104 -2.76 -43.38 -6.29
C PRO A 104 -3.76 -42.64 -5.38
N LYS A 105 -4.91 -43.25 -5.09
CA LYS A 105 -5.98 -42.62 -4.29
C LYS A 105 -5.52 -42.22 -2.89
N ASN A 106 -4.73 -43.06 -2.23
CA ASN A 106 -4.14 -42.76 -0.92
C ASN A 106 -3.27 -41.49 -0.95
N MET A 107 -2.55 -41.23 -2.04
CA MET A 107 -1.79 -40.00 -2.22
C MET A 107 -2.71 -38.79 -2.46
N LYS A 108 -3.79 -38.94 -3.23
CA LYS A 108 -4.75 -37.85 -3.48
C LYS A 108 -5.46 -37.34 -2.24
N TYR A 109 -5.76 -38.23 -1.28
CA TYR A 109 -6.47 -37.87 -0.05
C TYR A 109 -5.55 -37.47 1.10
N ALA A 110 -4.23 -37.60 0.93
CA ALA A 110 -3.25 -37.24 1.96
C ALA A 110 -2.77 -35.79 1.86
N VAL A 111 -3.03 -35.12 0.73
CA VAL A 111 -2.71 -33.70 0.46
C VAL A 111 -3.89 -32.83 0.86
#